data_AF-A0A9X7ASL1-F1
#
_entry.id   AF-A0A9X7ASL1-F1
#
_cell.length_a   1.000
_cell.length_b   1.000
_cell.length_c   1.000
_cell.angle_alpha   90.00
_cell.angle_beta   90.00
_cell.angle_gamma   90.00
#
_symmetry.space_group_name_H-M   'P 1'
#
loop_
_entity.id
_entity.type
_entity.pdbx_description
1 polymer ?
#
loop_
_entity_poly.entity_id
_entity_poly.type
_entity_poly.pdbx_seq_one_letter_code
_entity_poly.pdbx_strand_id
1 'polypeptide(L)'
;MTKNEVKGYLDISHFIFNNLMKQGKLTPINKDTWRLDGSFLFSREEVEKVNEERKIEGIILYQASKEYHISMNQLEKWIDQRFVQFRFPKSERLRNNIFHIIDNILQYVSPRNIKISEEETFWYFEIRQSLITLPPGIQMEWIEELTPYIIEGEIVSRMNQSVYLDSNTVTKSVILTSKEYKYMKEITSETNSSIEEFIAVAIRDKINQHLRK
;
A
#
# COMPACT_ATOMS: atom_id res chain seq x y z
N MET A 1 27.08 -18.44 -10.45
CA MET A 1 26.60 -18.77 -9.09
C MET A 1 25.83 -20.08 -9.12
N THR A 2 26.07 -21.00 -8.20
CA THR A 2 25.30 -22.25 -8.04
C THR A 2 23.96 -21.99 -7.36
N LYS A 3 23.04 -22.97 -7.41
CA LYS A 3 21.73 -22.90 -6.72
C LYS A 3 21.83 -22.46 -5.25
N ASN A 4 22.80 -23.01 -4.51
CA ASN A 4 22.95 -22.71 -3.08
C ASN A 4 23.48 -21.30 -2.86
N GLU A 5 24.43 -20.84 -3.68
CA GLU A 5 24.94 -19.48 -3.64
C GLU A 5 23.85 -18.46 -3.96
N VAL A 6 23.01 -18.72 -4.97
CA VAL A 6 21.89 -17.83 -5.31
C VAL A 6 20.87 -17.75 -4.18
N LYS A 7 20.50 -18.90 -3.57
CA LYS A 7 19.58 -18.92 -2.43
C LYS A 7 20.13 -18.14 -1.24
N GLY A 8 21.42 -18.32 -0.93
CA GLY A 8 22.08 -17.62 0.18
C GLY A 8 22.20 -16.12 -0.08
N TYR A 9 22.56 -15.74 -1.30
CA TYR A 9 22.70 -14.33 -1.69
C TYR A 9 21.36 -13.57 -1.65
N LEU A 10 20.28 -14.19 -2.12
CA LEU A 10 18.94 -13.60 -2.12
C LEU A 10 18.18 -13.75 -0.78
N ASP A 11 18.76 -14.48 0.19
CA ASP A 11 18.10 -14.90 1.44
C ASP A 11 16.70 -15.52 1.22
N ILE A 12 16.62 -16.50 0.29
CA ILE A 12 15.35 -17.12 -0.10
C ILE A 12 15.26 -18.61 0.19
N SER A 13 14.05 -19.05 0.52
CA SER A 13 13.72 -20.46 0.66
C SER A 13 13.81 -21.20 -0.68
N HIS A 14 13.95 -22.54 -0.61
CA HIS A 14 13.97 -23.38 -1.81
C HIS A 14 12.66 -23.27 -2.61
N PHE A 15 11.53 -23.09 -1.94
CA PHE A 15 10.24 -22.88 -2.58
C PHE A 15 10.21 -21.61 -3.43
N ILE A 16 10.67 -20.49 -2.88
CA ILE A 16 10.74 -19.20 -3.57
C ILE A 16 11.68 -19.30 -4.77
N PHE A 17 12.86 -19.91 -4.60
CA PHE A 17 13.81 -20.15 -5.68
C PHE A 17 13.17 -20.91 -6.86
N ASN A 18 12.46 -22.01 -6.58
CA ASN A 18 11.78 -22.78 -7.61
C ASN A 18 10.65 -21.99 -8.31
N ASN A 19 9.98 -21.09 -7.59
CA ASN A 19 8.97 -20.22 -8.18
C ASN A 19 9.60 -19.21 -9.15
N LEU A 20 10.71 -18.56 -8.77
CA LEU A 20 11.45 -17.65 -9.65
C LEU A 20 11.93 -18.34 -10.93
N MET A 21 12.39 -19.60 -10.81
CA MET A 21 12.76 -20.43 -11.96
C MET A 21 11.56 -20.72 -12.88
N LYS A 22 10.40 -21.08 -12.31
CA LYS A 22 9.17 -21.34 -13.07
C LYS A 22 8.66 -20.10 -13.80
N GLN A 23 8.79 -18.94 -13.18
CA GLN A 23 8.40 -17.64 -13.75
C GLN A 23 9.40 -17.12 -14.79
N GLY A 24 10.53 -17.81 -15.00
CA GLY A 24 11.59 -17.37 -15.91
C GLY A 24 12.40 -16.17 -15.40
N LYS A 25 12.22 -15.75 -14.14
CA LYS A 25 12.99 -14.66 -13.51
C LYS A 25 14.42 -15.06 -13.17
N LEU A 26 14.64 -16.36 -12.93
CA LEU A 26 15.98 -16.93 -12.81
C LEU A 26 16.14 -17.99 -13.90
N THR A 27 17.10 -17.78 -14.79
CA THR A 27 17.41 -18.69 -15.89
C THR A 27 18.83 -19.24 -15.74
N PRO A 28 19.01 -20.57 -15.71
CA PRO A 28 20.34 -21.13 -15.65
C PRO A 28 21.02 -21.01 -17.00
N ILE A 29 22.26 -20.52 -17.01
CA ILE A 29 23.09 -20.36 -18.20
C ILE A 29 23.33 -21.72 -18.86
N ASN A 30 23.49 -22.76 -18.03
CA ASN A 30 23.83 -24.11 -18.45
C ASN A 30 22.63 -25.06 -18.48
N LYS A 31 21.45 -24.56 -18.87
CA LYS A 31 20.18 -25.32 -18.83
C LYS A 31 20.26 -26.70 -19.48
N ASP A 32 21.04 -26.85 -20.55
CA ASP A 32 21.17 -28.10 -21.31
C ASP A 32 22.39 -28.95 -20.89
N THR A 33 23.39 -28.35 -20.25
CA THR A 33 24.66 -29.02 -19.88
C THR A 33 24.82 -29.27 -18.38
N TRP A 34 23.87 -28.82 -17.55
CA TRP A 34 23.99 -28.88 -16.09
C TRP A 34 24.29 -30.27 -15.48
N ARG A 35 23.96 -31.35 -16.20
CA ARG A 35 24.28 -32.72 -15.78
C ARG A 35 25.78 -33.00 -15.83
N LEU A 36 26.50 -32.39 -16.76
CA LEU A 36 27.95 -32.45 -16.88
C LEU A 36 28.62 -31.55 -15.82
N ASP A 37 28.01 -30.39 -15.57
CA ASP A 37 28.52 -29.39 -14.61
C ASP A 37 28.13 -29.69 -13.14
N GLY A 38 27.29 -30.72 -12.92
CA GLY A 38 26.81 -31.15 -11.60
C GLY A 38 25.77 -30.22 -10.95
N SER A 39 25.56 -29.00 -11.44
CA SER A 39 24.54 -28.08 -10.92
C SER A 39 24.12 -27.00 -11.93
N PHE A 40 22.98 -26.34 -11.68
CA PHE A 40 22.61 -25.14 -12.44
C PHE A 40 23.49 -23.96 -12.02
N LEU A 41 23.99 -23.25 -13.03
CA LEU A 41 24.79 -22.05 -12.90
C LEU A 41 23.99 -20.84 -13.39
N PHE A 42 24.03 -19.77 -12.59
CA PHE A 42 23.32 -18.51 -12.83
C PHE A 42 24.31 -17.37 -13.00
N SER A 43 23.97 -16.40 -13.85
CA SER A 43 24.75 -15.16 -13.98
C SER A 43 24.62 -14.36 -12.70
N ARG A 44 25.73 -13.82 -12.20
CA ARG A 44 25.70 -12.93 -11.04
C ARG A 44 24.87 -11.67 -11.36
N GLU A 45 25.02 -11.12 -12.56
CA GLU A 45 24.29 -9.92 -13.00
C GLU A 45 22.77 -10.14 -13.01
N GLU A 46 22.29 -11.30 -13.47
CA GLU A 46 20.86 -11.64 -13.44
C GLU A 46 20.36 -11.81 -12.00
N VAL A 47 21.16 -12.45 -11.14
CA VAL A 47 20.82 -12.65 -9.73
C VAL A 47 20.77 -11.31 -9.00
N GLU A 48 21.68 -10.39 -9.31
CA GLU A 48 21.71 -9.02 -8.77
C GLU A 48 20.49 -8.22 -9.23
N LYS A 49 20.11 -8.28 -10.52
CA LYS A 49 18.86 -7.68 -11.01
C LYS A 49 17.64 -8.21 -10.28
N VAL A 50 17.55 -9.54 -10.10
CA VAL A 50 16.45 -10.16 -9.33
C VAL A 50 16.47 -9.69 -7.87
N ASN A 51 17.64 -9.48 -7.28
CA ASN A 51 17.76 -8.96 -5.92
C ASN A 51 17.26 -7.51 -5.83
N GLU A 52 17.62 -6.68 -6.80
CA GLU A 52 17.19 -5.27 -6.88
C GLU A 52 15.68 -5.16 -7.15
N GLU A 53 15.13 -5.94 -8.07
CA GLU A 53 13.68 -6.04 -8.30
C GLU A 53 12.91 -6.49 -7.07
N ARG A 54 13.54 -7.33 -6.23
CA ARG A 54 12.96 -7.88 -5.01
C ARG A 54 13.17 -7.02 -3.78
N LYS A 55 13.95 -5.95 -3.85
CA LYS A 55 14.02 -4.99 -2.74
C LYS A 55 12.62 -4.43 -2.55
N ILE A 56 11.94 -4.92 -1.52
CA ILE A 56 10.67 -4.37 -1.06
C ILE A 56 11.02 -3.01 -0.47
N GLU A 57 10.49 -1.93 -1.02
CA GLU A 57 10.51 -0.63 -0.36
C GLU A 57 9.60 -0.71 0.87
N GLY A 58 10.17 -1.12 2.01
CA GLY A 58 9.46 -1.29 3.28
C GLY A 58 9.91 -2.52 4.05
N ILE A 59 9.28 -2.74 5.20
CA ILE A 59 9.49 -3.92 6.05
C ILE A 59 8.21 -4.76 6.07
N ILE A 60 8.36 -6.07 6.18
CA ILE A 60 7.21 -6.97 6.31
C ILE A 60 6.53 -6.71 7.65
N LEU A 61 5.21 -6.85 7.74
CA LEU A 61 4.42 -6.66 8.96
C LEU A 61 5.02 -7.38 10.19
N TYR A 62 5.53 -8.61 9.99
CA TYR A 62 6.22 -9.37 11.03
C TYR A 62 7.54 -8.72 11.50
N GLN A 63 8.33 -8.18 10.56
CA GLN A 63 9.56 -7.46 10.87
C GLN A 63 9.22 -6.16 11.63
N ALA A 64 8.22 -5.41 11.17
CA ALA A 64 7.72 -4.21 11.84
C ALA A 64 7.24 -4.51 13.27
N SER A 65 6.51 -5.62 13.45
CA SER A 65 6.03 -6.04 14.75
C SER A 65 7.18 -6.28 15.74
N LYS A 66 8.24 -6.95 15.28
CA LYS A 66 9.45 -7.20 16.07
C LYS A 66 10.24 -5.92 16.37
N GLU A 67 10.42 -5.08 15.36
CA GLU A 67 11.21 -3.85 15.46
C GLU A 67 10.54 -2.84 16.42
N TYR A 68 9.25 -2.58 16.22
CA TYR A 68 8.51 -1.59 16.99
C TYR A 68 7.85 -2.13 18.26
N HIS A 69 7.94 -3.44 18.50
CA HIS A 69 7.32 -4.11 19.65
C HIS A 69 5.80 -3.90 19.71
N ILE A 70 5.15 -3.85 18.54
CA ILE A 70 3.70 -3.69 18.39
C ILE A 70 3.14 -5.00 17.84
N SER A 71 1.95 -5.41 18.31
CA SER A 71 1.32 -6.63 17.79
C SER A 71 0.97 -6.50 16.30
N MET A 72 1.09 -7.59 15.54
CA MET A 72 0.72 -7.61 14.11
C MET A 72 -0.73 -7.16 13.90
N ASN A 73 -1.68 -7.60 14.72
CA ASN A 73 -3.08 -7.20 14.62
C ASN A 73 -3.28 -5.69 14.76
N GLN A 74 -2.51 -5.04 15.64
CA GLN A 74 -2.59 -3.60 15.83
C GLN A 74 -1.98 -2.83 14.66
N LEU A 75 -0.88 -3.33 14.10
CA LEU A 75 -0.30 -2.79 12.86
C LEU A 75 -1.25 -2.97 11.67
N GLU A 76 -1.91 -4.12 11.55
CA GLU A 76 -2.95 -4.38 10.54
C GLU A 76 -4.10 -3.38 10.69
N LYS A 77 -4.64 -3.20 11.90
CA LYS A 77 -5.69 -2.22 12.16
C LYS A 77 -5.26 -0.81 11.75
N TRP A 78 -4.02 -0.41 12.04
CA TRP A 78 -3.50 0.91 11.67
C TRP A 78 -3.37 1.09 10.16
N ILE A 79 -2.90 0.07 9.44
CA ILE A 79 -2.83 0.10 7.97
C ILE A 79 -4.24 0.11 7.38
N ASP A 80 -5.16 -0.66 7.95
CA ASP A 80 -6.53 -0.80 7.47
C ASP A 80 -7.38 0.47 7.62
N GLN A 81 -6.90 1.45 8.39
CA GLN A 81 -7.56 2.72 8.63
C GLN A 81 -7.03 3.85 7.72
N ARG A 82 -6.05 3.58 6.86
CA ARG A 82 -5.42 4.60 6.00
C ARG A 82 -5.98 4.54 4.60
N PHE A 83 -6.62 5.62 4.16
CA PHE A 83 -7.22 5.73 2.84
C PHE A 83 -6.77 7.02 2.15
N VAL A 84 -6.52 6.94 0.85
CA VAL A 84 -6.46 8.09 -0.05
C VAL A 84 -7.85 8.31 -0.59
N GLN A 85 -8.33 9.55 -0.55
CA GLN A 85 -9.69 9.89 -0.98
C GLN A 85 -9.67 10.62 -2.31
N PHE A 86 -10.47 10.13 -3.24
CA PHE A 86 -10.71 10.73 -4.55
C PHE A 86 -12.17 11.16 -4.68
N ARG A 87 -12.40 12.30 -5.33
CA ARG A 87 -13.72 12.82 -5.63
C ARG A 87 -13.91 13.00 -7.13
N PHE A 88 -14.81 12.22 -7.71
CA PHE A 88 -15.10 12.21 -9.15
C PHE A 88 -16.47 12.85 -9.43
N PRO A 89 -16.57 13.88 -10.29
CA PRO A 89 -17.87 14.39 -10.71
C PRO A 89 -18.64 13.36 -11.53
N LYS A 90 -19.92 13.17 -11.22
CA LYS A 90 -20.80 12.35 -12.03
C LYS A 90 -21.01 12.99 -13.39
N SER A 91 -21.16 12.14 -14.40
CA SER A 91 -21.48 12.60 -15.75
C SER A 91 -22.49 11.69 -16.41
N GLU A 92 -23.57 12.29 -16.90
CA GLU A 92 -24.57 11.61 -17.74
C GLU A 92 -24.04 11.32 -19.16
N ARG A 93 -22.86 11.86 -19.51
CA ARG A 93 -22.22 11.65 -20.81
C ARG A 93 -21.32 10.43 -20.73
N LEU A 94 -21.75 9.32 -21.31
CA LEU A 94 -20.99 8.06 -21.37
C LEU A 94 -19.57 8.19 -21.98
N ARG A 95 -19.33 9.22 -22.80
CA ARG A 95 -17.99 9.49 -23.39
C ARG A 95 -17.08 10.34 -22.50
N ASN A 96 -17.45 10.57 -21.24
CA ASN A 96 -16.61 11.32 -20.32
C ASN A 96 -15.39 10.47 -19.88
N ASN A 97 -14.20 11.07 -19.87
CA ASN A 97 -12.96 10.38 -19.45
C ASN A 97 -13.01 9.86 -18.01
N ILE A 98 -13.93 10.35 -17.18
CA ILE A 98 -14.11 9.89 -15.80
C ILE A 98 -14.34 8.38 -15.71
N PHE A 99 -15.06 7.79 -16.68
CA PHE A 99 -15.33 6.37 -16.69
C PHE A 99 -14.06 5.56 -16.98
N HIS A 100 -13.23 6.04 -17.91
CA HIS A 100 -11.92 5.45 -18.18
C HIS A 100 -11.00 5.50 -16.95
N ILE A 101 -10.97 6.64 -16.24
CA ILE A 101 -10.18 6.79 -15.02
C ILE A 101 -10.66 5.81 -13.94
N ILE A 102 -11.98 5.66 -13.76
CA ILE A 102 -12.56 4.70 -12.81
C ILE A 102 -12.21 3.27 -13.21
N ASP A 103 -12.31 2.91 -14.49
CA ASP A 103 -11.93 1.58 -14.98
C ASP A 103 -10.45 1.30 -14.72
N ASN A 104 -9.57 2.28 -14.93
CA ASN A 104 -8.15 2.16 -14.60
C ASN A 104 -7.92 1.91 -13.11
N ILE A 105 -8.67 2.55 -12.21
CA ILE A 105 -8.60 2.24 -10.77
C ILE A 105 -9.02 0.79 -10.54
N LEU A 106 -10.17 0.38 -11.07
CA LEU A 106 -10.74 -0.95 -10.84
C LEU A 106 -9.88 -2.08 -11.45
N GLN A 107 -9.11 -1.78 -12.49
CA GLN A 107 -8.19 -2.73 -13.13
C GLN A 107 -6.95 -3.02 -12.27
N TYR A 108 -6.38 -1.99 -11.62
CA TYR A 108 -5.10 -2.12 -10.93
C TYR A 108 -5.21 -2.15 -9.40
N VAL A 109 -6.33 -1.69 -8.84
CA VAL A 109 -6.60 -1.70 -7.41
C VAL A 109 -7.56 -2.83 -7.08
N SER A 110 -7.15 -3.68 -6.14
CA SER A 110 -8.02 -4.76 -5.66
C SER A 110 -9.33 -4.21 -5.09
N PRO A 111 -10.51 -4.76 -5.45
CA PRO A 111 -11.80 -4.29 -4.93
C PRO A 111 -11.90 -4.29 -3.40
N ARG A 112 -11.17 -5.17 -2.70
CA ARG A 112 -11.11 -5.20 -1.23
C ARG A 112 -10.47 -3.95 -0.62
N ASN A 113 -9.68 -3.24 -1.42
CA ASN A 113 -8.99 -2.02 -1.03
C ASN A 113 -9.77 -0.76 -1.37
N ILE A 114 -10.96 -0.88 -1.97
CA ILE A 114 -11.78 0.26 -2.42
C ILE A 114 -13.05 0.29 -1.59
N LYS A 115 -13.43 1.48 -1.13
CA LYS A 115 -14.80 1.79 -0.70
C LYS A 115 -15.32 2.91 -1.57
N ILE A 116 -16.59 2.80 -1.94
CA ILE A 116 -17.26 3.78 -2.78
C ILE A 116 -18.44 4.32 -1.98
N SER A 117 -18.55 5.64 -1.91
CA SER A 117 -19.74 6.34 -1.44
C SER A 117 -20.21 7.31 -2.50
N GLU A 118 -21.50 7.62 -2.46
CA GLU A 118 -22.18 8.39 -3.49
C GLU A 118 -22.95 9.54 -2.85
N GLU A 119 -22.76 10.74 -3.39
CA GLU A 119 -23.61 11.91 -3.16
C GLU A 119 -24.38 12.25 -4.44
N GLU A 120 -25.24 13.27 -4.44
CA GLU A 120 -26.02 13.63 -5.64
C GLU A 120 -25.14 13.86 -6.88
N THR A 121 -24.03 14.59 -6.72
CA THR A 121 -23.21 15.10 -7.84
C THR A 121 -21.83 14.44 -7.96
N PHE A 122 -21.39 13.72 -6.94
CA PHE A 122 -20.04 13.15 -6.88
C PHE A 122 -20.04 11.67 -6.46
N TRP A 123 -19.04 10.95 -6.94
CA TRP A 123 -18.59 9.69 -6.36
C TRP A 123 -17.33 9.92 -5.53
N TYR A 124 -17.27 9.31 -4.37
CA TYR A 124 -16.11 9.30 -3.51
C TYR A 124 -15.51 7.90 -3.49
N PHE A 125 -14.23 7.82 -3.81
CA PHE A 125 -13.46 6.59 -3.77
C PHE A 125 -12.44 6.71 -2.65
N GLU A 126 -12.60 5.88 -1.62
CA GLU A 126 -11.60 5.70 -0.57
C GLU A 126 -10.77 4.46 -0.92
N ILE A 127 -9.50 4.66 -1.24
CA ILE A 127 -8.58 3.57 -1.59
C ILE A 127 -7.57 3.37 -0.45
N ARG A 128 -7.44 2.14 0.04
CA ARG A 128 -6.46 1.81 1.09
C ARG A 128 -5.04 2.20 0.65
N GLN A 129 -4.30 2.83 1.56
CA GLN A 129 -2.87 3.10 1.40
C GLN A 129 -2.14 1.81 1.03
N SER A 130 -1.56 1.77 -0.16
CA SER A 130 -1.01 0.55 -0.73
C SER A 130 -0.06 0.86 -1.91
N LEU A 131 0.81 -0.12 -2.18
CA LEU A 131 1.65 -0.13 -3.37
C LEU A 131 0.88 -0.81 -4.52
N ILE A 132 0.69 -0.09 -5.62
CA ILE A 132 0.04 -0.55 -6.84
C ILE A 132 1.11 -0.81 -7.88
N THR A 133 1.11 -1.99 -8.49
CA THR A 133 2.01 -2.32 -9.61
C THR A 133 1.29 -2.06 -10.92
N LEU A 134 1.88 -1.26 -11.79
CA LEU A 134 1.32 -0.88 -13.09
C LEU A 134 2.15 -1.50 -14.23
N PRO A 135 1.53 -1.71 -15.40
CA PRO A 135 2.25 -2.02 -16.63
C PRO A 135 3.34 -0.99 -17.00
N PRO A 136 4.33 -1.39 -17.81
CA PRO A 136 5.35 -0.46 -18.30
C PRO A 136 4.72 0.67 -19.12
N GLY A 137 5.18 1.90 -18.89
CA GLY A 137 4.81 3.07 -19.71
C GLY A 137 3.58 3.84 -19.25
N ILE A 138 2.74 3.29 -18.36
CA ILE A 138 1.50 3.97 -17.92
C ILE A 138 1.60 4.67 -16.57
N GLN A 139 2.72 4.52 -15.85
CA GLN A 139 2.87 5.04 -14.48
C GLN A 139 2.59 6.54 -14.37
N MET A 140 3.21 7.34 -15.25
CA MET A 140 3.05 8.80 -15.25
C MET A 140 1.64 9.22 -15.66
N GLU A 141 1.08 8.58 -16.69
CA GLU A 141 -0.30 8.81 -17.14
C GLU A 141 -1.30 8.56 -16.00
N TRP A 142 -1.15 7.43 -15.29
CA TRP A 142 -2.02 7.08 -14.16
C TRP A 142 -1.95 8.11 -13.03
N ILE A 143 -0.75 8.63 -12.72
CA ILE A 143 -0.56 9.69 -11.72
C ILE A 143 -1.22 11.00 -12.18
N GLU A 144 -0.95 11.42 -13.42
CA GLU A 144 -1.46 12.68 -13.99
C GLU A 144 -2.97 12.69 -14.13
N GLU A 145 -3.59 11.57 -14.51
CA GLU A 145 -5.04 11.44 -14.64
C GLU A 145 -5.74 11.50 -13.27
N LEU A 146 -5.14 10.95 -12.21
CA LEU A 146 -5.78 10.83 -10.90
C LEU A 146 -5.52 12.00 -9.96
N THR A 147 -4.37 12.64 -10.08
CA THR A 147 -3.96 13.75 -9.21
C THR A 147 -5.02 14.86 -9.09
N PRO A 148 -5.72 15.29 -10.16
CA PRO A 148 -6.75 16.33 -10.07
C PRO A 148 -7.95 15.96 -9.18
N TYR A 149 -8.17 14.67 -8.92
CA TYR A 149 -9.33 14.18 -8.18
C TYR A 149 -9.02 13.86 -6.71
N ILE A 150 -7.76 13.93 -6.28
CA ILE A 150 -7.37 13.70 -4.89
C ILE A 150 -7.92 14.84 -4.01
N ILE A 151 -8.58 14.47 -2.92
CA ILE A 151 -9.01 15.41 -1.88
C ILE A 151 -8.28 15.17 -0.54
N GLU A 152 -7.78 13.95 -0.31
CA GLU A 152 -6.97 13.60 0.85
C GLU A 152 -5.94 12.53 0.48
N GLY A 153 -4.69 12.71 0.95
CA GLY A 153 -3.56 11.85 0.62
C GLY A 153 -2.76 12.36 -0.59
N GLU A 154 -1.88 11.50 -1.11
CA GLU A 154 -1.04 11.75 -2.26
C GLU A 154 -0.71 10.47 -3.03
N ILE A 155 -0.30 10.66 -4.29
CA ILE A 155 0.18 9.59 -5.14
C ILE A 155 1.69 9.79 -5.34
N VAL A 156 2.49 8.82 -4.90
CA VAL A 156 3.95 8.89 -4.97
C VAL A 156 4.45 7.88 -6.00
N SER A 157 5.17 8.36 -7.02
CA SER A 157 5.86 7.48 -7.98
C SER A 157 6.97 6.70 -7.27
N ARG A 158 7.03 5.39 -7.49
CA ARG A 158 8.07 4.50 -6.96
C ARG A 158 8.83 3.80 -8.09
N MET A 159 9.94 3.15 -7.75
CA MET A 159 10.70 2.35 -8.72
C MET A 159 9.86 1.18 -9.27
N ASN A 160 10.32 0.54 -10.34
CA ASN A 160 9.72 -0.69 -10.88
C ASN A 160 8.24 -0.56 -11.28
N GLN A 161 7.86 0.55 -11.93
CA GLN A 161 6.51 0.76 -12.48
C GLN A 161 5.42 0.72 -11.40
N SER A 162 5.77 1.08 -10.17
CA SER A 162 4.83 1.03 -9.05
C SER A 162 4.47 2.42 -8.56
N VAL A 163 3.26 2.54 -8.04
CA VAL A 163 2.73 3.79 -7.49
C VAL A 163 2.30 3.51 -6.06
N TYR A 164 2.71 4.38 -5.15
CA TYR A 164 2.31 4.28 -3.76
C TYR A 164 1.24 5.30 -3.44
N LEU A 165 0.10 4.82 -2.95
CA LEU A 165 -0.95 5.66 -2.41
C LEU A 165 -0.63 5.93 -0.94
N ASP A 166 -0.29 7.17 -0.61
CA ASP A 166 -0.03 7.59 0.78
C ASP A 166 -1.22 8.39 1.29
N SER A 167 -1.83 7.98 2.40
CA SER A 167 -2.95 8.74 2.96
C SER A 167 -2.49 10.05 3.62
N ASN A 168 -1.19 10.29 3.75
CA ASN A 168 -0.62 11.43 4.50
C ASN A 168 -1.09 11.48 5.96
N THR A 169 -1.54 10.34 6.50
CA THR A 169 -1.99 10.23 7.89
C THR A 169 -0.89 9.68 8.80
N VAL A 170 -0.80 10.23 10.01
CA VAL A 170 0.12 9.76 11.04
C VAL A 170 -0.67 9.15 12.19
N THR A 171 -0.35 7.91 12.53
CA THR A 171 -0.91 7.24 13.73
C THR A 171 -0.05 7.55 14.94
N LYS A 172 -0.65 8.09 16.01
CA LYS A 172 0.00 8.30 17.32
C LYS A 172 -0.81 7.62 18.42
N SER A 173 -0.13 6.88 19.29
CA SER A 173 -0.74 6.35 20.50
C SER A 173 -0.91 7.46 21.53
N VAL A 174 -2.01 7.41 22.27
CA VAL A 174 -2.31 8.33 23.37
C VAL A 174 -2.46 7.51 24.64
N ILE A 175 -1.87 8.00 25.74
CA ILE A 175 -2.02 7.41 27.06
C ILE A 175 -3.13 8.20 27.78
N LEU A 176 -4.15 7.48 28.25
CA LEU A 176 -5.28 8.02 28.97
C LEU A 176 -5.36 7.38 30.36
N THR A 177 -5.83 8.14 31.35
CA THR A 177 -6.19 7.57 32.64
C THR A 177 -7.48 6.74 32.52
N SER A 178 -7.66 5.76 33.41
CA SER A 178 -8.88 4.94 33.44
C SER A 178 -10.16 5.77 33.60
N LYS A 179 -10.06 6.93 34.27
CA LYS A 179 -11.17 7.86 34.47
C LYS A 179 -11.52 8.59 33.17
N GLU A 180 -10.53 9.10 32.45
CA GLU A 180 -10.74 9.75 31.14
C GLU A 180 -11.33 8.78 30.12
N TYR A 181 -10.80 7.56 30.04
CA TYR A 181 -11.32 6.52 29.15
C TYR A 181 -12.80 6.19 29.45
N LYS A 182 -13.16 6.10 30.73
CA LYS A 182 -14.56 5.85 31.13
C LYS A 182 -15.49 6.96 30.65
N TYR A 183 -15.14 8.22 30.89
CA TYR A 183 -15.96 9.34 30.43
C TYR A 183 -16.07 9.42 28.91
N MET A 184 -14.97 9.17 28.18
CA MET A 184 -15.02 9.10 26.72
C MET A 184 -15.99 8.02 26.24
N LYS A 185 -16.01 6.86 26.89
CA LYS A 185 -16.92 5.76 26.55
C LYS A 185 -18.39 6.13 26.79
N GLU A 186 -18.67 6.89 27.84
CA GLU A 186 -20.02 7.44 28.11
C GLU A 186 -20.42 8.42 27.00
N ILE A 187 -19.58 9.42 26.69
CA ILE A 187 -19.86 10.43 25.66
C ILE A 187 -20.05 9.82 24.27
N THR A 188 -19.19 8.88 23.89
CA THR A 188 -19.25 8.21 22.57
C THR A 188 -20.49 7.34 22.42
N SER A 189 -20.97 6.74 23.52
CA SER A 189 -22.24 6.00 23.52
C SER A 189 -23.46 6.90 23.32
N GLU A 190 -23.41 8.15 23.80
CA GLU A 190 -24.48 9.13 23.62
C GLU A 190 -24.48 9.74 22.21
N THR A 191 -23.30 9.89 21.61
CA THR A 191 -23.10 10.55 20.31
C THR A 191 -23.03 9.59 19.13
N ASN A 192 -23.11 8.27 19.37
CA ASN A 192 -22.94 7.21 18.38
C ASN A 192 -21.65 7.34 17.54
N SER A 193 -20.59 7.89 18.14
CA SER A 193 -19.28 8.04 17.52
C SER A 193 -18.29 7.01 18.09
N SER A 194 -17.16 6.78 17.41
CA SER A 194 -16.08 5.98 18.00
C SER A 194 -15.23 6.81 18.97
N ILE A 195 -14.48 6.13 19.85
CA ILE A 195 -13.49 6.77 20.74
C ILE A 195 -12.40 7.45 19.91
N GLU A 196 -11.93 6.78 18.86
CA GLU A 196 -10.92 7.31 17.95
C GLU A 196 -11.40 8.58 17.23
N GLU A 197 -12.64 8.60 16.77
CA GLU A 197 -13.25 9.76 16.12
C GLU A 197 -13.41 10.93 17.09
N PHE A 198 -13.85 10.67 18.32
CA PHE A 198 -13.93 11.69 19.37
C PHE A 198 -12.56 12.33 19.64
N ILE A 199 -11.50 11.54 19.76
CA ILE A 199 -10.13 12.06 19.94
C ILE A 199 -9.73 12.95 18.75
N ALA A 200 -9.97 12.46 17.53
CA ALA A 200 -9.59 13.18 16.32
C ALA A 200 -10.32 14.53 16.17
N VAL A 201 -11.60 14.59 16.57
CA VAL A 201 -12.38 15.84 16.61
C VAL A 201 -11.82 16.78 17.69
N ALA A 202 -11.60 16.28 18.91
CA ALA A 202 -11.09 17.09 20.02
C ALA A 202 -9.71 17.72 19.70
N ILE A 203 -8.82 16.99 19.03
CA ILE A 203 -7.53 17.52 18.57
C ILE A 203 -7.73 18.65 17.54
N ARG A 204 -8.58 18.44 16.52
CA ARG A 204 -8.87 19.44 15.48
C ARG A 204 -9.47 20.71 16.08
N ASP A 205 -10.43 20.58 16.99
CA ASP A 205 -11.03 21.71 17.67
C ASP A 205 -9.98 22.51 18.45
N LYS A 206 -9.07 21.82 19.15
CA LYS A 206 -8.01 22.47 19.92
C LYS A 206 -7.01 23.22 19.04
N ILE A 207 -6.66 22.64 17.89
CA ILE A 207 -5.79 23.27 16.88
C ILE A 207 -6.49 24.52 16.31
N ASN A 208 -7.75 24.39 15.89
CA ASN A 208 -8.52 25.50 15.33
C ASN A 208 -8.68 26.66 16.32
N GLN A 209 -8.85 26.37 17.61
CA GLN A 209 -8.85 27.40 18.67
C GLN A 209 -7.51 28.13 18.80
N HIS A 210 -6.39 27.46 18.53
CA HIS A 210 -5.06 28.10 18.55
C HIS A 210 -4.79 28.91 17.29
N LEU A 211 -5.21 28.43 16.11
CA LEU A 211 -5.01 29.10 14.83
C LEU A 211 -5.93 30.33 14.62
N ARG A 212 -7.03 30.41 15.37
CA ARG A 212 -7.96 31.57 15.37
C ARG A 212 -7.54 32.69 16.35
N LYS A 213 -6.40 32.56 17.01
CA LYS A 213 -5.77 33.62 17.81
C LYS A 213 -4.66 34.28 16.99
#